data_AF-A0A7R9C2Q1-F1
#
_entry.id   AF-A0A7R9C2Q1-F1
#
_cell.length_a   1.000
_cell.length_b   1.000
_cell.length_c   1.000
_cell.angle_alpha   90.00
_cell.angle_beta   90.00
_cell.angle_gamma   90.00
#
_symmetry.space_group_name_H-M   'P 1'
#
loop_
_entity.id
_entity.type
_entity.pdbx_description
1 polymer ?
#
loop_
_entity_poly.entity_id
_entity_poly.type
_entity_poly.pdbx_seq_one_letter_code
_entity_poly.pdbx_strand_id
1 'polypeptide(L)'
;MQRLLRIVEETMNTSPVDMMLKFTLSALWNLTDESPSTCESFIKAGGLLLFIKILNKPDCDSTVKTKILGLVNNIAEVSPLRRNLMDKSLIDRLRELMKTDLIEVSYFAAGVLAHMTTDGEEPWSVDGVAHTDVLKDLEIVGEWAMPDAEMVAYRTFQPFFPLLRTTSPHAVQLWALWAMLHVCKWNRLWVTHF
;
A
#
# COMPACT_ATOMS: atom_id res chain seq x y z
N MET A 1 -13.95 14.17 -2.51
CA MET A 1 -13.76 12.93 -1.73
C MET A 1 -15.07 12.17 -1.49
N GLN A 2 -16.02 12.69 -0.71
CA GLN A 2 -17.28 11.99 -0.35
C GLN A 2 -18.03 11.37 -1.54
N ARG A 3 -18.13 12.09 -2.67
CA ARG A 3 -18.80 11.58 -3.88
C ARG A 3 -18.13 10.33 -4.45
N LEU A 4 -16.80 10.27 -4.46
CA LEU A 4 -16.06 9.11 -4.96
C LEU A 4 -16.22 7.90 -4.03
N LEU A 5 -16.14 8.12 -2.70
CA LEU A 5 -16.37 7.06 -1.71
C LEU A 5 -17.79 6.50 -1.78
N ARG A 6 -18.78 7.36 -1.99
CA ARG A 6 -20.17 6.93 -2.19
C ARG A 6 -20.33 6.03 -3.42
N ILE A 7 -19.68 6.38 -4.54
CA ILE A 7 -19.67 5.53 -5.74
C ILE A 7 -19.03 4.17 -5.42
N VAL A 8 -17.90 4.15 -4.69
CA VAL A 8 -17.27 2.90 -4.26
C VAL A 8 -18.24 2.05 -3.42
N GLU A 9 -18.92 2.67 -2.45
CA GLU A 9 -19.87 1.97 -1.58
C GLU A 9 -21.12 1.46 -2.33
N GLU A 10 -21.63 2.22 -3.29
CA GLU A 10 -22.80 1.82 -4.11
C GLU A 10 -22.46 0.69 -5.10
N THR A 11 -21.21 0.67 -5.60
CA THR A 11 -20.76 -0.29 -6.64
C THR A 11 -20.04 -1.52 -6.08
N MET A 12 -19.73 -1.58 -4.78
CA MET A 12 -18.99 -2.72 -4.20
C MET A 12 -19.80 -4.02 -4.08
N ASN A 13 -21.12 -3.97 -4.28
CA ASN A 13 -22.02 -5.13 -4.19
C ASN A 13 -22.67 -5.48 -5.54
N THR A 14 -22.35 -4.74 -6.61
CA THR A 14 -22.83 -5.07 -7.94
C THR A 14 -21.97 -6.19 -8.52
N SER A 15 -22.62 -7.18 -9.13
CA SER A 15 -21.98 -8.28 -9.85
C SER A 15 -22.44 -8.23 -11.31
N PRO A 16 -21.52 -8.25 -12.30
CA PRO A 16 -20.07 -8.37 -12.17
C PRO A 16 -19.40 -7.12 -11.57
N VAL A 17 -18.14 -7.24 -11.12
CA VAL A 17 -17.35 -6.13 -10.56
C VAL A 17 -17.42 -4.94 -11.50
N ASP A 18 -17.98 -3.84 -11.01
CA ASP A 18 -18.29 -2.70 -11.84
C ASP A 18 -17.02 -2.06 -12.41
N MET A 19 -16.98 -1.85 -13.73
CA MET A 19 -15.92 -1.07 -14.38
C MET A 19 -15.82 0.33 -13.74
N MET A 20 -16.96 0.89 -13.31
CA MET A 20 -17.04 2.14 -12.55
C MET A 20 -16.29 2.07 -11.21
N LEU A 21 -16.35 0.94 -10.49
CA LEU A 21 -15.61 0.74 -9.25
C LEU A 21 -14.10 0.81 -9.54
N LYS A 22 -13.62 0.08 -10.55
CA LYS A 22 -12.19 0.06 -10.93
C LYS A 22 -11.70 1.44 -11.35
N PHE A 23 -12.48 2.21 -12.12
CA PHE A 23 -12.13 3.58 -12.49
C PHE A 23 -12.12 4.53 -11.29
N THR A 24 -13.12 4.42 -10.41
CA THR A 24 -13.22 5.28 -9.23
C THR A 24 -12.06 5.04 -8.27
N LEU A 25 -11.68 3.78 -8.03
CA LEU A 25 -10.52 3.44 -7.22
C LEU A 25 -9.21 3.93 -7.85
N SER A 26 -9.07 3.85 -9.19
CA SER A 26 -7.90 4.39 -9.89
C SER A 26 -7.79 5.90 -9.75
N ALA A 27 -8.92 6.61 -9.86
CA ALA A 27 -8.96 8.05 -9.66
C ALA A 27 -8.59 8.43 -8.22
N LEU A 28 -9.11 7.70 -7.22
CA LEU A 28 -8.78 7.91 -5.81
C LEU A 28 -7.28 7.68 -5.53
N TRP A 29 -6.71 6.61 -6.08
CA TRP A 29 -5.28 6.33 -5.94
C TRP A 29 -4.43 7.47 -6.53
N ASN A 30 -4.71 7.90 -7.77
CA ASN A 30 -3.98 8.99 -8.39
C ASN A 30 -4.13 10.34 -7.67
N LEU A 31 -5.32 10.63 -7.14
CA LEU A 31 -5.60 11.86 -6.40
C LEU A 31 -4.86 11.95 -5.06
N THR A 32 -4.55 10.81 -4.45
CA THR A 32 -3.84 10.73 -3.15
C THR A 32 -2.32 10.67 -3.31
N ASP A 33 -1.84 10.27 -4.48
CA ASP A 33 -0.41 10.15 -4.79
C ASP A 33 0.32 11.51 -4.68
N GLU A 34 1.37 11.52 -3.86
CA GLU A 34 2.13 12.71 -3.43
C GLU A 34 1.24 13.88 -2.96
N SER A 35 0.05 13.60 -2.39
CA SER A 35 -0.92 14.61 -1.96
C SER A 35 -1.40 14.42 -0.51
N PRO A 36 -0.63 14.89 0.50
CA PRO A 36 -0.95 14.72 1.91
C PRO A 36 -2.34 15.24 2.32
N SER A 37 -2.77 16.39 1.79
CA SER A 37 -4.08 16.98 2.08
C SER A 37 -5.24 16.16 1.51
N THR A 38 -5.04 15.49 0.37
CA THR A 38 -6.03 14.59 -0.23
C THR A 38 -6.10 13.28 0.54
N CYS A 39 -4.97 12.73 0.98
CA CYS A 39 -4.92 11.59 1.90
C CYS A 39 -5.68 11.89 3.19
N GLU A 40 -5.45 13.04 3.81
CA GLU A 40 -6.17 13.45 5.02
C GLU A 40 -7.69 13.60 4.76
N SER A 41 -8.07 14.18 3.61
CA SER A 41 -9.46 14.30 3.20
C SER A 41 -10.13 12.94 2.99
N PHE A 42 -9.40 11.95 2.45
CA PHE A 42 -9.86 10.56 2.29
C PHE A 42 -10.16 9.92 3.65
N ILE A 43 -9.24 10.06 4.61
CA ILE A 43 -9.38 9.53 5.96
C ILE A 43 -10.59 10.17 6.66
N LYS A 44 -10.67 11.51 6.65
CA LYS A 44 -11.78 12.27 7.27
C LYS A 44 -13.15 11.91 6.70
N ALA A 45 -13.19 11.47 5.44
CA ALA A 45 -14.42 11.03 4.78
C ALA A 45 -14.78 9.56 5.06
N GLY A 46 -14.06 8.87 5.94
CA GLY A 46 -14.32 7.47 6.32
C GLY A 46 -13.74 6.44 5.34
N GLY A 47 -12.85 6.84 4.43
CA GLY A 47 -12.36 5.99 3.36
C GLY A 47 -11.62 4.73 3.85
N LEU A 48 -10.87 4.83 4.95
CA LEU A 48 -10.15 3.67 5.53
C LEU A 48 -11.10 2.58 6.01
N LEU A 49 -12.18 2.95 6.72
CA LEU A 49 -13.18 1.99 7.21
C LEU A 49 -13.85 1.24 6.05
N LEU A 50 -14.18 1.96 4.97
CA LEU A 50 -14.74 1.36 3.77
C LEU A 50 -13.73 0.39 3.11
N PHE A 51 -12.46 0.78 3.02
CA PHE A 51 -11.42 -0.02 2.38
C PHE A 51 -11.11 -1.30 3.18
N ILE A 52 -11.05 -1.23 4.51
CA ILE A 52 -10.90 -2.42 5.37
C ILE A 52 -12.06 -3.39 5.14
N LYS A 53 -13.30 -2.89 5.12
CA LYS A 53 -14.49 -3.71 4.84
C LYS A 53 -14.42 -4.40 3.47
N ILE A 54 -13.93 -3.70 2.43
CA ILE A 54 -13.78 -4.28 1.09
C ILE A 54 -12.67 -5.32 1.06
N LEU A 55 -11.50 -5.01 1.64
CA LEU A 55 -10.36 -5.94 1.68
C LEU A 55 -10.71 -7.23 2.40
N ASN A 56 -11.53 -7.18 3.45
CA ASN A 56 -11.95 -8.35 4.22
C ASN A 56 -13.01 -9.23 3.52
N LYS A 57 -13.53 -8.83 2.35
CA LYS A 57 -14.42 -9.71 1.57
C LYS A 57 -13.60 -10.88 0.99
N PRO A 58 -14.04 -12.14 1.15
CA PRO A 58 -13.35 -13.31 0.60
C PRO A 58 -13.16 -13.22 -0.91
N ASP A 59 -14.23 -12.84 -1.62
CA ASP A 59 -14.27 -12.79 -3.09
C ASP A 59 -13.83 -11.44 -3.67
N CYS A 60 -12.99 -10.69 -2.94
CA CYS A 60 -12.49 -9.41 -3.42
C CYS A 60 -11.50 -9.63 -4.58
N ASP A 61 -11.86 -9.07 -5.75
CA ASP A 61 -11.07 -9.05 -6.98
C ASP A 61 -9.66 -8.50 -6.77
N SER A 62 -8.64 -9.14 -7.38
CA SER A 62 -7.24 -8.74 -7.21
C SER A 62 -6.98 -7.33 -7.68
N THR A 63 -7.58 -6.90 -8.81
CA THR A 63 -7.43 -5.53 -9.31
C THR A 63 -8.00 -4.50 -8.32
N VAL A 64 -9.12 -4.82 -7.66
CA VAL A 64 -9.69 -3.98 -6.60
C VAL A 64 -8.74 -3.91 -5.40
N LYS A 65 -8.20 -5.06 -4.95
CA LYS A 65 -7.19 -5.11 -3.87
C LYS A 65 -5.99 -4.23 -4.19
N THR A 66 -5.37 -4.39 -5.35
CA THR A 66 -4.19 -3.62 -5.76
C THR A 66 -4.45 -2.11 -5.75
N LYS A 67 -5.62 -1.66 -6.25
CA LYS A 67 -5.97 -0.23 -6.24
C LYS A 67 -6.21 0.32 -4.84
N ILE A 68 -6.86 -0.45 -3.97
CA ILE A 68 -7.05 -0.09 -2.57
C ILE A 68 -5.70 -0.01 -1.85
N LEU A 69 -4.87 -1.05 -1.98
CA LEU A 69 -3.57 -1.13 -1.34
C LEU A 69 -2.62 -0.04 -1.83
N GLY A 70 -2.64 0.29 -3.13
CA GLY A 70 -1.88 1.41 -3.68
C GLY A 70 -2.23 2.75 -3.04
N LEU A 71 -3.54 3.03 -2.86
CA LEU A 71 -3.98 4.23 -2.13
C LEU A 71 -3.55 4.20 -0.65
N VAL A 72 -3.71 3.07 0.03
CA VAL A 72 -3.30 2.93 1.44
C VAL A 72 -1.78 3.11 1.57
N ASN A 73 -0.99 2.66 0.58
CA ASN A 73 0.45 2.91 0.54
C ASN A 73 0.77 4.40 0.46
N ASN A 74 0.07 5.15 -0.39
CA ASN A 74 0.22 6.62 -0.44
C ASN A 74 -0.10 7.30 0.90
N ILE A 75 -1.05 6.76 1.67
CA ILE A 75 -1.32 7.24 3.04
C ILE A 75 -0.14 6.89 3.96
N ALA A 76 0.38 5.67 3.88
CA ALA A 76 1.50 5.20 4.68
C ALA A 76 2.80 5.97 4.39
N GLU A 77 2.99 6.47 3.17
CA GLU A 77 4.11 7.34 2.80
C GLU A 77 4.11 8.67 3.58
N VAL A 78 2.94 9.15 4.00
CA VAL A 78 2.78 10.39 4.76
C VAL A 78 2.90 10.12 6.27
N SER A 79 4.10 10.34 6.83
CA SER A 79 4.43 10.01 8.24
C SER A 79 3.36 10.43 9.28
N PRO A 80 2.84 11.69 9.31
CA PRO A 80 1.80 12.07 10.26
C PRO A 80 0.47 11.32 10.14
N LEU A 81 0.23 10.66 9.00
CA LEU A 81 -1.01 9.92 8.73
C LEU A 81 -0.91 8.43 9.09
N ARG A 82 0.29 7.86 9.29
CA ARG A 82 0.48 6.43 9.61
C ARG A 82 -0.26 5.98 10.86
N ARG A 83 -0.41 6.86 11.86
CA ARG A 83 -1.21 6.57 13.06
C ARG A 83 -2.67 6.19 12.76
N ASN A 84 -3.22 6.65 11.63
CA ASN A 84 -4.59 6.29 11.22
C ASN A 84 -4.66 4.87 10.62
N LEU A 85 -3.52 4.25 10.34
CA LEU A 85 -3.40 2.88 9.83
C LEU A 85 -3.14 1.86 10.94
N MET A 86 -2.96 2.30 12.19
CA MET A 86 -2.76 1.43 13.38
C MET A 86 -4.08 0.75 13.78
N ASP A 87 -4.63 -0.03 12.86
CA ASP A 87 -5.85 -0.81 13.00
C ASP A 87 -5.50 -2.30 12.87
N LYS A 88 -5.89 -3.09 13.88
CA LYS A 88 -5.57 -4.51 13.93
C LYS A 88 -6.13 -5.28 12.72
N SER A 89 -7.37 -4.99 12.33
CA SER A 89 -7.99 -5.69 11.19
C SER A 89 -7.27 -5.37 9.88
N LEU A 90 -6.82 -4.13 9.70
CA LEU A 90 -6.02 -3.75 8.55
C LEU A 90 -4.68 -4.48 8.56
N ILE A 91 -3.95 -4.45 9.68
CA ILE A 91 -2.63 -5.06 9.78
C ILE A 91 -2.67 -6.58 9.58
N ASP A 92 -3.60 -7.29 10.23
CA ASP A 92 -3.78 -8.73 10.03
C ASP A 92 -4.03 -9.03 8.54
N ARG A 93 -4.91 -8.23 7.90
CA ARG A 93 -5.21 -8.39 6.48
C ARG A 93 -4.01 -8.11 5.58
N LEU A 94 -3.20 -7.10 5.88
CA LEU A 94 -1.97 -6.81 5.13
C LEU A 94 -0.96 -7.95 5.26
N ARG A 95 -0.81 -8.53 6.46
CA ARG A 95 0.08 -9.66 6.71
C ARG A 95 -0.34 -10.93 5.96
N GLU A 96 -1.65 -11.13 5.77
CA GLU A 96 -2.16 -12.18 4.88
C GLU A 96 -1.86 -11.87 3.42
N LEU A 97 -2.19 -10.64 2.97
CA LEU A 97 -2.10 -10.24 1.56
C LEU A 97 -0.66 -10.19 1.05
N MET A 98 0.32 -9.87 1.91
CA MET A 98 1.75 -9.87 1.55
C MET A 98 2.32 -11.27 1.25
N LYS A 99 1.60 -12.33 1.65
CA LYS A 99 2.02 -13.73 1.51
C LYS A 99 1.26 -14.46 0.40
N THR A 100 0.61 -13.73 -0.50
CA THR A 100 -0.12 -14.31 -1.64
C THR A 100 0.80 -14.52 -2.84
N ASP A 101 0.43 -15.44 -3.74
CA ASP A 101 1.12 -15.66 -5.02
C ASP A 101 0.94 -14.50 -6.02
N LEU A 102 0.09 -13.52 -5.69
CA LEU A 102 -0.16 -12.34 -6.49
C LEU A 102 0.83 -11.24 -6.13
N ILE A 103 1.99 -11.22 -6.80
CA ILE A 103 3.08 -10.29 -6.49
C ILE A 103 2.66 -8.82 -6.47
N GLU A 104 1.73 -8.39 -7.34
CA GLU A 104 1.18 -7.03 -7.34
C GLU A 104 0.43 -6.67 -6.04
N VAL A 105 -0.29 -7.62 -5.46
CA VAL A 105 -1.00 -7.46 -4.18
C VAL A 105 0.02 -7.50 -3.04
N SER A 106 0.92 -8.48 -3.10
CA SER A 106 1.92 -8.70 -2.05
C SER A 106 2.85 -7.51 -1.91
N TYR A 107 3.28 -6.92 -3.05
CA TYR A 107 4.10 -5.72 -3.12
C TYR A 107 3.51 -4.54 -2.34
N PHE A 108 2.26 -4.17 -2.60
CA PHE A 108 1.65 -3.03 -1.91
C PHE A 108 1.34 -3.34 -0.45
N ALA A 109 0.92 -4.56 -0.13
CA ALA A 109 0.67 -4.94 1.26
C ALA A 109 1.94 -4.85 2.11
N ALA A 110 3.06 -5.36 1.60
CA ALA A 110 4.36 -5.21 2.25
C ALA A 110 4.81 -3.74 2.32
N GLY A 111 4.55 -2.93 1.28
CA GLY A 111 4.89 -1.51 1.28
C GLY A 111 4.22 -0.71 2.37
N VAL A 112 2.92 -0.94 2.57
CA VAL A 112 2.17 -0.32 3.68
C VAL A 112 2.80 -0.69 5.01
N LEU A 113 3.08 -1.98 5.23
CA LEU A 113 3.71 -2.47 6.47
C LEU A 113 5.14 -1.94 6.66
N ALA A 114 5.92 -1.83 5.59
CA ALA A 114 7.28 -1.28 5.63
C ALA A 114 7.26 0.19 6.07
N HIS A 115 6.36 1.00 5.51
CA HIS A 115 6.16 2.38 5.94
C HIS A 115 5.70 2.50 7.40
N MET A 116 4.75 1.67 7.82
CA MET A 116 4.22 1.68 9.19
C MET A 116 5.26 1.27 10.24
N THR A 117 6.15 0.35 9.91
CA THR A 117 7.20 -0.13 10.83
C THR A 117 8.44 0.77 10.87
N THR A 118 8.56 1.72 9.93
CA THR A 118 9.73 2.62 9.84
C THR A 118 9.88 3.56 11.04
N ASP A 119 8.78 3.89 11.73
CA ASP A 119 8.82 4.82 12.86
C ASP A 119 9.27 4.18 14.19
N GLY A 120 9.59 2.88 14.16
CA GLY A 120 10.05 2.13 15.33
C GLY A 120 8.90 1.56 16.17
N GLU A 121 9.26 0.97 17.31
CA GLU A 121 8.33 0.25 18.19
C GLU A 121 7.49 1.18 19.08
N GLU A 122 8.03 2.33 19.49
CA GLU A 122 7.34 3.28 20.39
C GLU A 122 5.96 3.75 19.87
N PRO A 123 5.80 4.17 18.59
CA PRO A 123 4.50 4.57 18.06
C PRO A 123 3.61 3.39 17.65
N TRP A 124 4.05 2.14 17.83
CA TRP A 124 3.28 0.96 17.44
C TRP A 124 2.21 0.61 18.49
N SER A 125 0.97 0.98 18.22
CA SER A 125 -0.14 0.88 19.17
C SER A 125 -1.16 -0.22 18.83
N VAL A 126 -0.72 -1.32 18.20
CA VAL A 126 -1.63 -2.36 17.69
C VAL A 126 -1.61 -3.57 18.61
N ASP A 127 -2.75 -3.87 19.22
CA ASP A 127 -2.88 -5.00 20.14
C ASP A 127 -2.79 -6.35 19.42
N GLY A 128 -2.02 -7.27 20.00
CA GLY A 128 -1.92 -8.66 19.54
C GLY A 128 -1.07 -8.90 18.30
N VAL A 129 -0.43 -7.87 17.75
CA VAL A 129 0.57 -7.99 16.68
C VAL A 129 1.77 -7.14 17.06
N ALA A 130 2.93 -7.76 17.35
CA ALA A 130 4.13 -7.00 17.69
C ALA A 130 4.74 -6.34 16.44
N HIS A 131 5.35 -5.16 16.63
CA HIS A 131 6.13 -4.49 15.59
C HIS A 131 7.20 -5.41 14.99
N THR A 132 7.88 -6.18 15.85
CA THR A 132 8.92 -7.15 15.48
C THR A 132 8.38 -8.33 14.67
N ASP A 133 7.14 -8.77 14.91
CA ASP A 133 6.52 -9.83 14.12
C ASP A 133 6.26 -9.37 12.68
N VAL A 134 5.86 -8.11 12.50
CA VAL A 134 5.65 -7.52 11.16
C VAL A 134 6.99 -7.37 10.43
N LEU A 135 8.04 -6.93 11.12
CA LEU A 135 9.39 -6.88 10.54
C LEU A 135 9.89 -8.25 10.09
N LYS A 136 9.63 -9.29 10.88
CA LYS A 136 9.99 -10.67 10.51
C LYS A 136 9.20 -11.15 9.30
N ASP A 137 7.91 -10.83 9.23
CA ASP A 137 7.10 -11.16 8.05
C ASP A 137 7.60 -10.47 6.78
N LEU A 138 8.10 -9.23 6.88
CA LEU A 138 8.67 -8.48 5.75
C LEU A 138 9.93 -9.12 5.15
N GLU A 139 10.60 -10.05 5.84
CA GLU A 139 11.73 -10.78 5.28
C GLU A 139 11.35 -11.62 4.04
N ILE A 140 10.05 -11.92 3.85
CA ILE A 140 9.52 -12.61 2.66
C ILE A 140 9.89 -11.92 1.34
N VAL A 141 10.15 -10.61 1.36
CA VAL A 141 10.58 -9.85 0.17
C VAL A 141 11.86 -10.45 -0.44
N GLY A 142 12.74 -11.03 0.39
CA GLY A 142 13.96 -11.69 -0.06
C GLY A 142 13.71 -12.94 -0.92
N GLU A 143 12.49 -13.48 -0.89
CA GLU A 143 12.08 -14.68 -1.65
C GLU A 143 11.40 -14.32 -2.98
N TRP A 144 11.07 -13.05 -3.21
CA TRP A 144 10.30 -12.63 -4.38
C TRP A 144 11.14 -12.56 -5.64
N ALA A 145 10.66 -13.23 -6.70
CA ALA A 145 11.17 -13.02 -8.04
C ALA A 145 10.76 -11.65 -8.59
N MET A 146 11.66 -11.03 -9.36
CA MET A 146 11.34 -9.81 -10.11
C MET A 146 10.28 -10.10 -11.18
N PRO A 147 9.14 -9.39 -11.21
CA PRO A 147 8.13 -9.56 -12.24
C PRO A 147 8.63 -9.26 -13.65
N ASP A 148 7.97 -9.91 -14.63
CA ASP A 148 8.21 -9.73 -16.07
C ASP A 148 7.31 -8.69 -16.73
N ALA A 149 6.61 -7.89 -15.93
CA ALA A 149 5.82 -6.76 -16.39
C ALA A 149 5.90 -5.59 -15.40
N GLU A 150 5.66 -4.37 -15.91
CA GLU A 150 5.49 -3.19 -15.07
C GLU A 150 4.26 -3.36 -14.17
N MET A 151 4.43 -3.12 -12.87
CA MET A 151 3.33 -3.19 -11.89
C MET A 151 2.94 -1.80 -11.37
N VAL A 152 3.92 -0.91 -11.26
CA VAL A 152 3.77 0.40 -10.63
C VAL A 152 4.83 1.34 -11.19
N ALA A 153 4.47 2.61 -11.29
CA ALA A 153 5.38 3.70 -11.57
C ALA A 153 5.34 4.69 -10.41
N TYR A 154 6.50 5.29 -10.13
CA TYR A 154 6.63 6.38 -9.17
C TYR A 154 7.01 7.66 -9.91
N ARG A 155 6.45 8.80 -9.51
CA ARG A 155 6.84 10.10 -10.05
C ARG A 155 8.25 10.47 -9.61
N THR A 156 8.56 10.18 -8.35
CA THR A 156 9.85 10.41 -7.71
C THR A 156 10.20 9.25 -6.79
N PHE A 157 11.49 9.08 -6.48
CA PHE A 157 11.92 8.13 -5.43
C PHE A 157 11.84 8.72 -4.01
N GLN A 158 11.30 9.93 -3.85
CA GLN A 158 11.18 10.59 -2.55
C GLN A 158 10.50 9.69 -1.49
N PRO A 159 9.44 8.92 -1.80
CA PRO A 159 8.80 8.05 -0.82
C PRO A 159 9.72 6.99 -0.20
N PHE A 160 10.77 6.57 -0.91
CA PHE A 160 11.70 5.53 -0.44
C PHE A 160 12.79 6.06 0.48
N PHE A 161 13.11 7.36 0.44
CA PHE A 161 14.24 7.90 1.21
C PHE A 161 14.13 7.69 2.73
N PRO A 162 12.95 7.86 3.37
CA PRO A 162 12.80 7.51 4.79
C PRO A 162 13.07 6.04 5.09
N LEU A 163 12.75 5.13 4.15
CA LEU A 163 12.91 3.69 4.32
C LEU A 163 14.38 3.25 4.23
N LEU A 164 15.22 4.02 3.54
CA LEU A 164 16.63 3.74 3.29
C LEU A 164 17.60 4.37 4.31
N ARG A 165 17.10 4.94 5.39
CA ARG A 165 17.95 5.48 6.47
C ARG A 165 18.73 4.34 7.12
N THR A 166 19.93 4.64 7.62
CA THR A 166 20.77 3.67 8.34
C THR A 166 20.12 3.13 9.62
N THR A 167 19.15 3.86 10.17
CA THR A 167 18.35 3.47 11.33
C THR A 167 17.14 2.61 10.98
N SER A 168 16.79 2.49 9.70
CA SER A 168 15.64 1.70 9.27
C SER A 168 15.94 0.21 9.39
N PRO A 169 14.95 -0.62 9.78
CA PRO A 169 15.12 -2.07 9.81
C PRO A 169 15.53 -2.64 8.45
N HIS A 170 16.33 -3.70 8.46
CA HIS A 170 16.82 -4.34 7.23
C HIS A 170 15.68 -4.79 6.29
N ALA A 171 14.62 -5.39 6.84
CA ALA A 171 13.47 -5.84 6.05
C ALA A 171 12.73 -4.68 5.34
N VAL A 172 12.68 -3.50 5.98
CA VAL A 172 12.12 -2.28 5.40
C VAL A 172 12.99 -1.78 4.23
N GLN A 173 14.31 -1.75 4.44
CA GLN A 173 15.27 -1.37 3.39
C GLN A 173 15.20 -2.33 2.20
N LEU A 174 15.06 -3.63 2.47
CA LEU A 174 14.94 -4.66 1.43
C LEU A 174 13.72 -4.43 0.55
N TRP A 175 12.55 -4.15 1.13
CA TRP A 175 11.37 -3.76 0.36
C TRP A 175 11.61 -2.52 -0.50
N ALA A 176 12.19 -1.46 0.07
CA ALA A 176 12.47 -0.22 -0.66
C ALA A 176 13.42 -0.44 -1.85
N LEU A 177 14.49 -1.22 -1.65
CA LEU A 177 15.45 -1.54 -2.71
C LEU A 177 14.83 -2.42 -3.80
N TRP A 178 14.03 -3.42 -3.41
CA TRP A 178 13.29 -4.28 -4.35
C TRP A 178 12.33 -3.43 -5.21
N ALA A 179 11.59 -2.52 -4.58
CA ALA A 179 10.69 -1.60 -5.25
C ALA A 179 11.40 -0.67 -6.25
N MET A 180 12.50 -0.04 -5.82
CA MET A 180 13.30 0.82 -6.69
C MET A 180 13.91 0.05 -7.87
N LEU A 181 14.42 -1.16 -7.63
CA LEU A 181 14.94 -2.03 -8.69
C LEU A 181 13.86 -2.36 -9.74
N HIS A 182 12.65 -2.70 -9.28
CA HIS A 182 11.51 -2.95 -10.16
C HIS A 182 11.16 -1.73 -11.00
N VAL A 183 11.05 -0.55 -10.39
CA VAL A 183 10.77 0.70 -11.10
C VAL A 183 11.87 1.00 -12.14
N CYS A 184 13.15 0.83 -11.80
CA CYS A 184 14.26 1.05 -12.71
C CYS A 184 14.30 0.04 -13.88
N LYS A 185 13.87 -1.21 -13.68
CA LYS A 185 13.80 -2.23 -14.75
C LYS A 185 12.78 -1.87 -15.82
N TRP A 186 11.67 -1.24 -15.44
CA TRP A 186 10.53 -1.01 -16.34
C TRP A 186 10.37 0.43 -16.83
N ASN A 187 10.89 1.41 -16.10
CA ASN A 187 10.76 2.81 -16.47
C ASN A 187 11.85 3.24 -17.45
N ARG A 188 11.55 3.19 -18.76
CA ARG A 188 12.48 3.53 -19.85
C ARG A 188 12.99 4.98 -19.83
N LEU A 189 12.38 5.89 -19.07
CA LEU A 189 12.78 7.29 -19.00
C LEU A 189 14.10 7.50 -18.23
N TRP A 190 14.44 6.62 -17.28
CA TRP A 190 15.69 6.74 -16.49
C TRP A 190 16.91 6.09 -17.16
N VAL A 191 16.69 5.24 -18.17
CA VAL A 191 17.75 4.53 -18.90
C VAL A 191 18.50 5.45 -19.87
N THR A 192 18.02 6.67 -20.11
CA THR A 192 18.62 7.61 -21.07
C THR A 192 19.60 8.61 -20.44
N HIS A 193 19.81 8.56 -19.12
CA HIS A 193 20.61 9.56 -18.40
C HIS A 193 21.78 8.94 -17.58
N PHE A 194 22.16 7.70 -17.87
CA PHE A 194 23.40 7.09 -17.39
C PHE A 194 24.24 6.57 -18.56
#